data_AF-A0A6G8I2T8-F1
#
_entry.id   AF-A0A6G8I2T8-F1
#
_cell.length_a   1.000
_cell.length_b   1.000
_cell.length_c   1.000
_cell.angle_alpha   90.00
_cell.angle_beta   90.00
_cell.angle_gamma   90.00
#
_symmetry.space_group_name_H-M   'P 1'
#
loop_
_entity.id
_entity.type
_entity.pdbx_description
1 polymer ?
#
loop_
_entity_poly.entity_id
_entity_poly.type
_entity_poly.pdbx_seq_one_letter_code
_entity_poly.pdbx_strand_id
1 'polypeptide(L)'
;MAFLMRFSGVVNAFLYDIKTLKIYHILSIMLSIALGCGALLAYVMHYYSMMINFGKQSIIVFYMPYVIFGILYSLFQLLKRQKQLLVLGLVICFLPSTLTSEFGITADIFWGMSYFVYFLDKRHLQNIVRIVAMYSKKYSPLYEKRLKNKVKYKQYQSDYRLLALLNVDDFNLISEEIRQVKNYKTGLSERTMYRTFKIKGILGKISIVDELYTMPRKHFWIKGI
;
A
#
# COMPACT_ATOMS: atom_id res chain seq x y z
N MET A 1 9.62 32.98 -4.16
CA MET A 1 8.47 32.19 -4.67
C MET A 1 8.77 31.40 -5.94
N ALA A 2 9.36 32.02 -6.99
CA ALA A 2 9.67 31.35 -8.26
C ALA A 2 10.63 30.16 -8.14
N PHE A 3 11.65 30.25 -7.27
CA PHE A 3 12.60 29.16 -7.01
C PHE A 3 11.91 27.91 -6.44
N LEU A 4 11.06 28.05 -5.42
CA LEU A 4 10.32 26.93 -4.82
C LEU A 4 9.33 26.29 -5.81
N MET A 5 8.69 27.07 -6.68
CA MET A 5 7.82 26.54 -7.73
C MET A 5 8.60 25.77 -8.80
N ARG A 6 9.76 26.28 -9.24
CA ARG A 6 10.65 25.56 -10.16
C ARG A 6 11.19 24.28 -9.53
N PHE A 7 11.66 24.36 -8.28
CA PHE A 7 12.17 23.21 -7.54
C PHE A 7 11.08 22.13 -7.36
N SER A 8 9.88 22.52 -6.94
CA SER A 8 8.74 21.61 -6.84
C SER A 8 8.38 20.98 -8.19
N GLY A 9 8.45 21.74 -9.28
CA GLY A 9 8.25 21.22 -10.64
C GLY A 9 9.28 20.17 -11.04
N VAL A 10 10.57 20.42 -10.75
CA VAL A 10 11.67 19.48 -11.04
C VAL A 10 11.54 18.20 -10.20
N VAL A 11 11.27 18.32 -8.90
CA VAL A 11 11.08 17.17 -8.01
C VAL A 11 9.89 16.33 -8.45
N ASN A 12 8.76 16.96 -8.81
CA ASN A 12 7.61 16.23 -9.32
C ASN A 12 7.88 15.61 -10.70
N ALA A 13 8.59 16.29 -11.60
CA ALA A 13 8.96 15.69 -12.88
C ALA A 13 9.84 14.44 -12.67
N PHE A 14 10.77 14.50 -11.71
CA PHE A 14 11.61 13.37 -11.34
C PHE A 14 10.80 12.22 -10.72
N LEU A 15 9.91 12.50 -9.75
CA LEU A 15 9.14 11.46 -9.05
C LEU A 15 8.12 10.75 -9.96
N TYR A 16 7.58 11.45 -10.95
CA TYR A 16 6.48 10.95 -11.78
C TYR A 16 6.92 10.50 -13.18
N ASP A 17 8.19 10.64 -13.57
CA ASP A 17 8.70 10.03 -14.80
C ASP A 17 8.74 8.49 -14.68
N ILE A 18 8.42 7.79 -15.77
CA ILE A 18 8.25 6.34 -15.79
C ILE A 18 9.57 5.61 -15.51
N LYS A 19 10.71 6.20 -15.89
CA LYS A 19 12.04 5.62 -15.68
C LYS A 19 12.40 5.65 -14.21
N THR A 20 12.22 6.79 -13.56
CA THR A 20 12.43 6.96 -12.12
C THR A 20 11.44 6.15 -11.30
N LEU A 21 10.18 6.06 -11.72
CA LEU A 21 9.19 5.23 -11.03
C LEU A 21 9.61 3.76 -10.96
N LYS A 22 10.22 3.23 -12.03
CA LYS A 22 10.80 1.88 -12.03
C LYS A 22 11.98 1.77 -11.06
N ILE A 23 12.87 2.76 -11.06
CA ILE A 23 14.03 2.78 -10.14
C ILE A 23 13.55 2.79 -8.70
N TYR A 24 12.58 3.64 -8.36
CA TYR A 24 11.99 3.69 -7.02
C TYR A 24 11.34 2.38 -6.62
N HIS A 25 10.60 1.75 -7.53
CA HIS A 25 9.98 0.45 -7.27
C HIS A 25 11.02 -0.65 -7.02
N ILE A 26 12.08 -0.72 -7.84
CA ILE A 26 13.19 -1.67 -7.66
C ILE A 26 13.92 -1.40 -6.33
N LEU A 27 14.21 -0.13 -6.02
CA LEU A 27 14.85 0.27 -4.78
C LEU A 27 13.99 -0.11 -3.56
N SER A 28 12.67 0.12 -3.64
CA SER A 28 11.70 -0.26 -2.62
C SER A 28 11.73 -1.77 -2.39
N ILE A 29 11.69 -2.58 -3.46
CA ILE A 29 11.79 -4.03 -3.37
C ILE A 29 13.11 -4.46 -2.71
N MET A 30 14.24 -3.92 -3.17
CA MET A 30 15.57 -4.22 -2.63
C MET A 30 15.65 -3.87 -1.14
N LEU A 31 15.13 -2.71 -0.75
CA LEU A 31 15.09 -2.27 0.65
C LEU A 31 14.18 -3.16 1.51
N SER A 32 12.99 -3.51 1.02
CA SER A 32 12.09 -4.44 1.71
C SER A 32 12.70 -5.82 1.88
N ILE A 33 13.45 -6.32 0.90
CA ILE A 33 14.20 -7.59 0.99
C ILE A 33 15.31 -7.48 2.02
N ALA A 34 16.13 -6.42 1.96
CA ALA A 34 17.23 -6.20 2.92
C ALA A 34 16.72 -6.11 4.36
N LEU A 35 15.64 -5.37 4.58
CA LEU A 35 14.96 -5.28 5.89
C LEU A 35 14.38 -6.63 6.31
N GLY A 36 13.79 -7.40 5.38
CA GLY A 36 13.30 -8.75 5.66
C GLY A 36 14.43 -9.71 6.07
N CYS A 37 15.58 -9.67 5.39
CA CYS A 37 16.76 -10.45 5.76
C CYS A 37 17.31 -10.04 7.14
N GLY A 38 17.39 -8.73 7.42
CA GLY A 38 17.77 -8.21 8.73
C GLY A 38 16.82 -8.69 9.83
N ALA A 39 15.51 -8.69 9.55
CA ALA A 39 14.50 -9.18 10.48
C ALA A 39 14.66 -10.68 10.77
N LEU A 40 14.93 -11.50 9.74
CA LEU A 40 15.20 -12.93 9.91
C LEU A 40 16.45 -13.19 10.75
N LEU A 41 17.53 -12.44 10.51
CA LEU A 41 18.77 -12.57 11.27
C LEU A 41 18.54 -12.20 12.74
N ALA A 42 17.88 -11.06 12.99
CA ALA A 42 17.51 -10.63 14.34
C ALA A 42 16.63 -11.68 15.06
N TYR A 43 15.72 -12.31 14.33
CA TYR A 43 14.86 -13.37 14.85
C TYR A 43 15.64 -14.66 15.21
N VAL A 44 16.66 -15.03 14.43
CA VAL A 44 17.58 -16.12 14.76
C VAL A 44 18.40 -15.79 16.02
N MET A 45 18.93 -14.57 16.11
CA MET A 45 19.69 -14.10 17.27
C MET A 45 18.82 -14.04 18.53
N HIS A 46 17.54 -13.68 18.39
CA HIS A 46 16.56 -13.73 19.46
C HIS A 46 16.47 -15.14 20.06
N TYR A 47 16.20 -16.17 19.23
CA TYR A 47 16.14 -17.55 19.72
C TYR A 47 17.46 -18.06 20.31
N TYR A 48 18.59 -17.68 19.71
CA TYR A 48 19.90 -18.04 20.23
C TYR A 48 20.14 -17.45 21.62
N SER A 49 19.84 -16.16 21.82
CA SER A 49 19.98 -15.48 23.11
C SER A 49 19.06 -16.08 24.17
N MET A 50 17.82 -16.41 23.81
CA MET A 50 16.87 -17.10 24.68
C MET A 50 17.38 -18.48 25.10
N MET A 51 18.03 -19.22 24.19
CA MET A 51 18.52 -20.56 24.47
C MET A 51 19.69 -20.55 25.44
N ILE A 52 20.56 -19.55 25.35
CA ILE A 52 21.67 -19.35 26.30
C ILE A 52 21.14 -18.97 27.68
N ASN A 53 20.22 -17.99 27.75
CA ASN A 53 19.82 -17.39 29.03
C ASN A 53 18.83 -18.26 29.83
N PHE A 54 17.91 -18.95 29.15
CA PHE A 54 16.83 -19.68 29.80
C PHE A 54 16.90 -21.20 29.56
N GLY A 55 17.84 -21.67 28.73
CA GLY A 55 17.95 -23.07 28.35
C GLY A 55 16.89 -23.53 27.34
N LYS A 56 17.12 -24.68 26.71
CA LYS A 56 16.24 -25.21 25.65
C LYS A 56 14.83 -25.56 26.14
N GLN A 57 14.69 -25.99 27.39
CA GLN A 57 13.42 -26.48 27.94
C GLN A 57 12.41 -25.36 28.18
N SER A 58 12.85 -24.19 28.63
CA SER A 58 11.98 -23.02 28.83
C SER A 58 11.43 -22.50 27.51
N ILE A 59 12.22 -22.50 26.44
CA ILE A 59 11.75 -22.09 25.10
C ILE A 59 10.60 -22.97 24.63
N ILE A 60 10.70 -24.28 24.83
CA ILE A 60 9.68 -25.24 24.43
C ILE A 60 8.39 -25.00 25.22
N VAL A 61 8.48 -24.74 26.52
CA VAL A 61 7.29 -24.58 27.37
C VAL A 61 6.62 -23.23 27.15
N PHE A 62 7.39 -22.14 27.03
CA PHE A 62 6.83 -20.79 26.92
C PHE A 62 6.51 -20.38 25.48
N TYR A 63 7.33 -20.71 24.49
CA TYR A 63 7.14 -20.18 23.12
C TYR A 63 6.50 -21.15 22.14
N MET A 64 6.74 -22.46 22.30
CA MET A 64 6.18 -23.47 21.38
C MET A 64 4.64 -23.50 21.36
N PRO A 65 3.91 -23.27 22.49
CA PRO A 65 2.46 -23.17 22.46
C PRO A 65 1.98 -22.05 21.52
N TYR A 66 2.57 -20.86 21.57
CA TYR A 66 2.17 -19.74 20.71
C TYR A 66 2.37 -20.04 19.23
N VAL A 67 3.51 -20.66 18.88
CA VAL A 67 3.82 -21.08 17.51
C VAL A 67 2.83 -22.15 17.04
N ILE A 68 2.54 -23.16 17.86
CA ILE A 68 1.60 -24.23 17.52
C ILE A 68 0.18 -23.68 17.36
N PHE A 69 -0.31 -22.89 18.33
CA PHE A 69 -1.65 -22.30 18.28
C PHE A 69 -1.80 -21.35 17.10
N GLY A 70 -0.82 -20.51 16.80
CA GLY A 70 -0.92 -19.61 15.68
C GLY A 70 -0.74 -20.29 14.31
N ILE A 71 0.03 -21.39 14.20
CA ILE A 71 0.05 -22.24 12.99
C ILE A 71 -1.31 -22.90 12.78
N LEU A 72 -1.88 -23.51 13.84
CA LEU A 72 -3.21 -24.14 13.79
C LEU A 72 -4.30 -23.12 13.41
N TYR A 73 -4.28 -21.94 14.04
CA TYR A 73 -5.19 -20.85 13.72
C TYR A 73 -5.02 -20.38 12.27
N SER A 74 -3.78 -20.22 11.81
CA SER A 74 -3.49 -19.84 10.42
C SER A 74 -3.99 -20.89 9.42
N LEU A 75 -3.74 -22.18 9.66
CA LEU A 75 -4.25 -23.27 8.82
C LEU A 75 -5.78 -23.31 8.78
N PHE A 76 -6.44 -23.19 9.94
CA PHE A 76 -7.89 -23.12 10.04
C PHE A 76 -8.47 -21.95 9.24
N GLN A 77 -7.79 -20.81 9.31
CA GLN A 77 -8.21 -19.60 8.62
C GLN A 77 -7.98 -19.67 7.10
N LEU A 78 -6.93 -20.40 6.69
CA LEU A 78 -6.64 -20.71 5.30
C LEU A 78 -7.72 -21.62 4.70
N LEU A 79 -8.17 -22.63 5.46
CA LEU A 79 -9.32 -23.49 5.10
C LEU A 79 -10.60 -22.68 4.91
N LYS A 80 -10.86 -21.70 5.78
CA LYS A 80 -12.01 -20.78 5.65
C LYS A 80 -11.86 -19.71 4.57
N ARG A 81 -10.76 -19.69 3.81
CA ARG A 81 -10.41 -18.69 2.76
C ARG A 81 -10.44 -17.24 3.23
N GLN A 82 -10.44 -16.99 4.53
CA GLN A 82 -10.55 -15.67 5.12
C GLN A 82 -9.15 -15.07 5.33
N LYS A 83 -8.53 -14.70 4.21
CA LYS A 83 -7.12 -14.25 4.13
C LYS A 83 -6.78 -13.06 5.04
N GLN A 84 -7.77 -12.27 5.42
CA GLN A 84 -7.59 -11.09 6.30
C GLN A 84 -7.22 -11.48 7.73
N LEU A 85 -7.74 -12.62 8.20
CA LEU A 85 -7.54 -13.08 9.58
C LEU A 85 -6.27 -13.95 9.72
N LEU A 86 -5.67 -14.40 8.60
CA LEU A 86 -4.36 -15.05 8.60
C LEU A 86 -3.27 -14.15 9.21
N VAL A 87 -3.38 -12.85 8.96
CA VAL A 87 -2.43 -11.85 9.49
C VAL A 87 -2.49 -11.82 11.02
N LEU A 88 -3.67 -11.93 11.61
CA LEU A 88 -3.82 -12.02 13.08
C LEU A 88 -3.21 -13.30 13.64
N GLY A 89 -3.33 -14.42 12.92
CA GLY A 89 -2.66 -15.67 13.29
C GLY A 89 -1.15 -15.55 13.36
N LEU A 90 -0.56 -14.87 12.37
CA LEU A 90 0.89 -14.61 12.34
C LEU A 90 1.31 -13.64 13.46
N VAL A 91 0.52 -12.60 13.73
CA VAL A 91 0.75 -11.68 14.85
C VAL A 91 0.75 -12.45 16.19
N ILE A 92 -0.22 -13.34 16.41
CA ILE A 92 -0.30 -14.13 17.65
C ILE A 92 0.87 -15.12 17.78
N CYS A 93 1.36 -15.67 16.66
CA CYS A 93 2.54 -16.55 16.63
C CYS A 93 3.83 -15.82 17.07
N PHE A 94 4.06 -14.63 16.53
CA PHE A 94 5.40 -14.03 16.48
C PHE A 94 5.59 -12.87 17.46
N LEU A 95 4.56 -12.07 17.74
CA LEU A 95 4.70 -10.85 18.54
C LEU A 95 4.94 -11.10 20.05
N PRO A 96 4.32 -12.11 20.69
CA PRO A 96 4.59 -12.38 22.11
C PRO A 96 6.01 -12.89 22.36
N SER A 97 6.61 -13.60 21.39
CA SER A 97 7.96 -14.16 21.55
C SER A 97 9.04 -13.10 21.40
N THR A 98 8.88 -12.18 20.48
CA THR A 98 9.88 -11.15 20.15
C THR A 98 10.04 -10.06 21.22
N LEU A 99 9.04 -9.82 22.06
CA LEU A 99 9.09 -8.76 23.09
C LEU A 99 10.04 -9.04 24.26
N THR A 100 10.58 -10.25 24.38
CA THR A 100 11.37 -10.68 25.55
C THR A 100 12.87 -10.44 25.41
N SER A 101 13.33 -9.97 24.24
CA SER A 101 14.74 -9.61 24.03
C SER A 101 14.88 -8.42 23.11
N GLU A 102 16.03 -7.74 23.22
CA GLU A 102 16.42 -6.67 22.30
C GLU A 102 16.43 -7.14 20.84
N PHE A 103 16.96 -8.34 20.56
CA PHE A 103 16.99 -8.90 19.20
C PHE A 103 15.58 -9.17 18.64
N GLY A 104 14.66 -9.64 19.48
CA GLY A 104 13.27 -9.88 19.06
C GLY A 104 12.56 -8.57 18.71
N ILE A 105 12.72 -7.53 19.53
CA ILE A 105 12.18 -6.19 19.26
C ILE A 105 12.77 -5.64 17.95
N THR A 106 14.07 -5.83 17.70
CA THR A 106 14.69 -5.39 16.44
C THR A 106 14.14 -6.12 15.21
N ALA A 107 13.80 -7.41 15.34
CA ALA A 107 13.17 -8.18 14.26
C ALA A 107 11.80 -7.60 13.90
N ASP A 108 10.98 -7.27 14.89
CA ASP A 108 9.66 -6.66 14.68
C ASP A 108 9.76 -5.29 14.03
N ILE A 109 10.72 -4.46 14.48
CA ILE A 109 10.96 -3.14 13.88
C ILE A 109 11.34 -3.29 12.41
N PHE A 110 12.22 -4.22 12.05
CA PHE A 110 12.59 -4.44 10.65
C PHE A 110 11.44 -4.97 9.80
N TRP A 111 10.60 -5.87 10.32
CA TRP A 111 9.37 -6.27 9.65
C TRP A 111 8.41 -5.10 9.45
N GLY A 112 8.22 -4.27 10.47
CA GLY A 112 7.40 -3.06 10.42
C GLY A 112 7.91 -2.04 9.40
N MET A 113 9.22 -1.80 9.36
CA MET A 113 9.86 -0.93 8.36
C MET A 113 9.71 -1.49 6.95
N SER A 114 9.91 -2.80 6.75
CA SER A 114 9.73 -3.45 5.44
C SER A 114 8.30 -3.30 4.94
N TYR A 115 7.31 -3.51 5.83
CA TYR A 115 5.91 -3.27 5.53
C TYR A 115 5.63 -1.80 5.22
N PHE A 116 6.22 -0.87 5.96
CA PHE A 116 6.05 0.56 5.75
C PHE A 116 6.59 1.02 4.39
N VAL A 117 7.77 0.52 3.98
CA VAL A 117 8.34 0.76 2.65
C VAL A 117 7.41 0.25 1.55
N TYR A 118 6.94 -0.99 1.67
CA TYR A 118 5.97 -1.57 0.74
C TYR A 118 4.67 -0.75 0.67
N PHE A 119 4.18 -0.28 1.82
CA PHE A 119 2.97 0.53 1.92
C PHE A 119 3.12 1.89 1.24
N LEU A 120 4.26 2.56 1.41
CA LEU A 120 4.55 3.83 0.76
C LEU A 120 4.61 3.67 -0.76
N ASP A 121 5.34 2.67 -1.26
CA ASP A 121 5.45 2.39 -2.69
C ASP A 121 4.08 2.07 -3.30
N LYS A 122 3.31 1.18 -2.65
CA LYS A 122 1.96 0.83 -3.08
C LYS A 122 1.03 2.04 -3.15
N ARG A 123 1.04 2.91 -2.13
CA ARG A 123 0.24 4.15 -2.12
C ARG A 123 0.66 5.12 -3.20
N HIS A 124 1.97 5.26 -3.42
CA HIS A 124 2.49 6.12 -4.47
C HIS A 124 2.02 5.67 -5.86
N LEU A 125 2.17 4.38 -6.16
CA LEU A 125 1.70 3.78 -7.40
C LEU A 125 0.18 3.87 -7.58
N GLN A 126 -0.60 3.63 -6.51
CA GLN A 126 -2.05 3.82 -6.51
C GLN A 126 -2.45 5.26 -6.81
N ASN A 127 -1.74 6.25 -6.25
CA ASN A 127 -2.01 7.65 -6.52
C ASN A 127 -1.74 8.03 -7.98
N ILE A 128 -0.65 7.53 -8.57
CA ILE A 128 -0.32 7.75 -9.98
C ILE A 128 -1.41 7.16 -10.88
N VAL A 129 -1.77 5.88 -10.66
CA VAL A 129 -2.83 5.22 -11.43
C VAL A 129 -4.17 5.91 -11.25
N ARG A 130 -4.48 6.40 -10.04
CA ARG A 130 -5.69 7.20 -9.79
C ARG A 130 -5.72 8.46 -10.63
N ILE A 131 -4.61 9.21 -10.69
CA ILE A 131 -4.53 10.45 -11.48
C ILE A 131 -4.75 10.14 -12.97
N VAL A 132 -4.08 9.11 -13.50
CA VAL A 132 -4.24 8.69 -14.89
C VAL A 132 -5.67 8.25 -15.18
N ALA A 133 -6.27 7.41 -14.34
CA ALA A 133 -7.62 6.92 -14.57
C ALA A 133 -8.69 8.01 -14.46
N MET A 134 -8.54 8.93 -13.50
CA MET A 134 -9.55 9.95 -13.21
C MET A 134 -9.46 11.18 -14.10
N TYR A 135 -8.28 11.55 -14.60
CA TYR A 135 -8.06 12.82 -15.29
C TYR A 135 -7.49 12.70 -16.69
N SER A 136 -7.11 11.51 -17.17
CA SER A 136 -6.70 11.35 -18.57
C SER A 136 -7.90 11.36 -19.52
N LYS A 137 -7.71 11.91 -20.72
CA LYS A 137 -8.71 11.85 -21.80
C LYS A 137 -9.03 10.42 -22.24
N LYS A 138 -8.04 9.52 -22.11
CA LYS A 138 -8.13 8.11 -22.57
C LYS A 138 -9.00 7.25 -21.66
N TYR A 139 -8.88 7.42 -20.34
CA TYR A 139 -9.54 6.53 -19.36
C TYR A 139 -10.70 7.19 -18.59
N SER A 140 -10.74 8.51 -18.49
CA SER A 140 -11.74 9.19 -17.67
C SER A 140 -13.05 9.43 -18.43
N PRO A 141 -14.18 8.86 -18.00
CA PRO A 141 -15.49 9.12 -18.61
C PRO A 141 -16.01 10.53 -18.27
N LEU A 142 -15.44 11.20 -17.26
CA LEU A 142 -15.83 12.53 -16.80
C LEU A 142 -14.78 13.60 -17.13
N TYR A 143 -13.87 13.32 -18.06
CA TYR A 143 -12.73 14.17 -18.40
C TYR A 143 -13.14 15.63 -18.62
N GLU A 144 -14.08 15.90 -19.52
CA GLU A 144 -14.49 17.27 -19.87
C GLU A 144 -15.07 18.04 -18.67
N LYS A 145 -15.89 17.37 -17.85
CA LYS A 145 -16.51 17.96 -16.66
C LYS A 145 -15.45 18.27 -15.59
N ARG A 146 -14.51 17.36 -15.35
CA ARG A 146 -13.39 17.54 -14.40
C ARG A 146 -12.42 18.62 -14.88
N LEU A 147 -12.19 18.72 -16.20
CA LEU A 147 -11.30 19.72 -16.79
C LEU A 147 -11.84 21.15 -16.62
N LYS A 148 -13.15 21.36 -16.86
CA LYS A 148 -13.81 22.66 -16.60
C LYS A 148 -13.68 23.10 -15.14
N ASN A 149 -13.68 22.14 -14.22
CA ASN A 149 -13.55 22.40 -12.78
C ASN A 149 -12.09 22.56 -12.29
N LYS A 150 -11.08 22.46 -13.17
CA LYS A 150 -9.65 22.55 -12.81
C LYS A 150 -9.28 23.82 -12.05
N VAL A 151 -9.87 24.96 -12.42
CA VAL A 151 -9.58 26.27 -11.80
C VAL A 151 -10.31 26.42 -10.45
N LYS A 152 -11.45 25.74 -10.29
CA LYS A 152 -12.30 25.85 -9.11
C LYS A 152 -11.76 25.09 -7.89
N TYR A 153 -11.02 24.00 -8.12
CA TYR A 153 -10.52 23.14 -7.04
C TYR A 153 -8.99 22.97 -7.09
N LYS A 154 -8.31 23.35 -5.99
CA LYS A 154 -6.84 23.20 -5.87
C LYS A 154 -6.37 21.76 -6.13
N GLN A 155 -7.14 20.76 -5.67
CA GLN A 155 -6.82 19.35 -5.88
C GLN A 155 -6.84 18.95 -7.36
N TYR A 156 -7.82 19.44 -8.12
CA TYR A 156 -7.85 19.18 -9.57
C TYR A 156 -6.69 19.89 -10.26
N GLN A 157 -6.38 21.12 -9.84
CA GLN A 157 -5.22 21.83 -10.36
C GLN A 157 -3.90 21.08 -10.13
N SER A 158 -3.67 20.51 -8.94
CA SER A 158 -2.49 19.69 -8.66
C SER A 158 -2.48 18.40 -9.46
N ASP A 159 -3.60 17.68 -9.51
CA ASP A 159 -3.69 16.38 -10.19
C ASP A 159 -3.48 16.54 -11.70
N TYR A 160 -4.02 17.59 -12.32
CA TYR A 160 -3.78 17.91 -13.74
C TYR A 160 -2.34 18.35 -14.03
N ARG A 161 -1.65 18.98 -13.06
CA ARG A 161 -0.21 19.29 -13.21
C ARG A 161 0.63 18.02 -13.18
N LEU A 162 0.29 17.08 -12.30
CA LEU A 162 0.95 15.78 -12.22
C LEU A 162 0.66 14.92 -13.46
N LEU A 163 -0.57 14.95 -13.96
CA LEU A 163 -0.94 14.26 -15.20
C LEU A 163 -0.10 14.75 -16.39
N ALA A 164 0.22 16.04 -16.45
CA ALA A 164 1.06 16.59 -17.53
C ALA A 164 2.50 16.05 -17.54
N LEU A 165 2.96 15.47 -16.42
CA LEU A 165 4.28 14.85 -16.29
C LEU A 165 4.25 13.35 -16.61
N LEU A 166 3.06 12.76 -16.71
CA LEU A 166 2.86 11.32 -16.91
C LEU A 166 2.57 11.02 -18.38
N ASN A 167 3.22 9.98 -18.91
CA ASN A 167 2.84 9.44 -20.21
C ASN A 167 1.68 8.44 -20.04
N VAL A 168 0.50 8.81 -20.54
CA VAL A 168 -0.73 8.02 -20.40
C VAL A 168 -0.64 6.66 -21.12
N ASP A 169 0.19 6.55 -22.17
CA ASP A 169 0.34 5.32 -22.94
C ASP A 169 1.15 4.22 -22.24
N ASP A 170 1.86 4.55 -21.17
CA ASP A 170 2.57 3.56 -20.35
C ASP A 170 1.65 2.80 -19.38
N PHE A 171 0.36 3.17 -19.33
CA PHE A 171 -0.65 2.55 -18.46
C PHE A 171 -1.62 1.72 -19.30
N ASN A 172 -1.81 0.45 -18.94
CA ASN A 172 -2.75 -0.44 -19.61
C ASN A 172 -3.88 -0.84 -18.67
N LEU A 173 -5.13 -0.62 -19.10
CA LEU A 173 -6.31 -1.09 -18.38
C LEU A 173 -6.46 -2.60 -18.61
N ILE A 174 -6.54 -3.38 -17.53
CA ILE A 174 -6.67 -4.84 -17.58
C ILE A 174 -8.12 -5.26 -17.35
N SER A 175 -8.76 -4.65 -16.36
CA SER A 175 -10.15 -4.95 -16.02
C SER A 175 -10.87 -3.72 -15.50
N GLU A 176 -12.16 -3.68 -15.77
CA GLU A 176 -13.08 -2.66 -15.29
C GLU A 176 -14.36 -3.34 -14.84
N GLU A 177 -14.72 -3.15 -13.57
CA GLU A 177 -15.97 -3.61 -12.98
C GLU A 177 -16.75 -2.40 -12.48
N ILE A 178 -18.00 -2.27 -12.92
CA ILE A 178 -18.90 -1.22 -12.42
C ILE A 178 -19.79 -1.83 -11.33
N ARG A 179 -19.68 -1.33 -10.11
CA ARG A 179 -20.59 -1.68 -9.02
C ARG A 179 -21.48 -0.50 -8.69
N GLN A 180 -22.79 -0.73 -8.72
CA GLN A 180 -23.77 0.22 -8.23
C GLN A 180 -23.99 -0.06 -6.74
N VAL A 181 -23.57 0.86 -5.89
CA VAL A 181 -23.83 0.77 -4.45
C VAL A 181 -24.94 1.76 -4.15
N LYS A 182 -26.09 1.24 -3.70
CA LYS A 182 -27.18 2.09 -3.22
C LYS A 182 -26.79 2.61 -1.84
N ASN A 183 -26.64 3.93 -1.71
CA ASN A 183 -26.33 4.53 -0.43
C ASN A 183 -27.64 4.62 0.37
N TYR A 184 -27.83 3.68 1.31
CA TYR A 184 -29.07 3.54 2.08
C TYR A 184 -29.40 4.78 2.94
N LYS A 185 -28.41 5.62 3.28
CA LYS A 185 -28.63 6.85 4.06
C LYS A 185 -29.15 8.02 3.22
N THR A 186 -28.79 8.08 1.93
CA THR A 186 -29.14 9.20 1.05
C THR A 186 -30.12 8.82 -0.06
N GLY A 187 -30.48 7.53 -0.20
CA GLY A 187 -31.37 7.01 -1.24
C GLY A 187 -30.79 7.00 -2.66
N LEU A 188 -29.66 7.68 -2.88
CA LEU A 188 -28.98 7.81 -4.17
C LEU A 188 -28.16 6.55 -4.52
N SER A 189 -28.21 6.14 -5.79
CA SER A 189 -27.37 5.08 -6.33
C SER A 189 -26.02 5.66 -6.77
N GLU A 190 -24.95 5.29 -6.07
CA GLU A 190 -23.59 5.72 -6.39
C GLU A 190 -22.93 4.67 -7.29
N ARG A 191 -22.54 5.08 -8.50
CA ARG A 191 -21.77 4.22 -9.42
C ARG A 191 -20.30 4.30 -9.06
N THR A 192 -19.73 3.17 -8.64
CA THR A 192 -18.30 3.02 -8.35
C THR A 192 -17.65 2.13 -9.40
N MET A 193 -16.55 2.60 -9.98
CA MET A 193 -15.76 1.86 -10.96
C MET A 193 -14.52 1.29 -10.29
N TYR A 194 -14.40 -0.03 -10.29
CA TYR A 194 -13.21 -0.75 -9.87
C TYR A 194 -12.37 -1.02 -11.11
N ARG A 195 -11.19 -0.41 -11.19
CA ARG A 195 -10.31 -0.51 -12.36
C ARG A 195 -8.96 -1.06 -11.96
N THR A 196 -8.46 -2.01 -12.74
CA THR A 196 -7.13 -2.58 -12.53
C THR A 196 -6.24 -2.22 -13.71
N PHE A 197 -5.08 -1.63 -13.41
CA PHE A 197 -4.10 -1.20 -14.38
C PHE A 197 -2.79 -1.99 -14.24
N LYS A 198 -2.09 -2.15 -15.37
CA LYS A 198 -0.69 -2.56 -15.45
C LYS A 198 0.14 -1.37 -15.90
N ILE A 199 1.20 -1.04 -15.17
CA ILE A 199 2.16 -0.02 -15.58
C ILE A 199 3.30 -0.71 -16.34
N LYS A 200 3.71 -0.14 -17.46
CA LYS A 200 4.79 -0.69 -18.29
C LYS A 200 6.11 -0.76 -17.51
N GLY A 201 6.61 -1.97 -17.32
CA GLY A 201 7.91 -2.23 -16.66
C GLY A 201 7.88 -2.17 -15.13
N ILE A 202 6.70 -2.10 -14.51
CA ILE A 202 6.51 -2.30 -13.07
C ILE A 202 5.84 -3.66 -12.87
N LEU A 203 6.32 -4.43 -11.89
CA LEU A 203 5.78 -5.74 -11.59
C LEU A 203 4.49 -5.60 -10.78
N GLY A 204 3.50 -6.43 -11.10
CA GLY A 204 2.20 -6.44 -10.43
C GLY A 204 1.09 -5.69 -11.16
N LYS A 205 -0.07 -5.65 -10.50
CA LYS A 205 -1.29 -4.99 -10.98
C LYS A 205 -1.77 -4.04 -9.90
N ILE A 206 -2.23 -2.86 -10.29
CA ILE A 206 -2.69 -1.83 -9.37
C ILE A 206 -4.17 -1.62 -9.59
N SER A 207 -4.96 -1.92 -8.56
CA SER A 207 -6.39 -1.69 -8.56
C SER A 207 -6.71 -0.38 -7.85
N ILE A 208 -7.63 0.37 -8.43
CA ILE A 208 -8.15 1.63 -7.91
C ILE A 208 -9.68 1.61 -7.92
N VAL A 209 -10.27 2.45 -7.09
CA VAL A 209 -11.71 2.74 -7.09
C VAL A 209 -11.89 4.17 -7.58
N ASP A 210 -12.64 4.35 -8.67
CA ASP A 210 -13.08 5.65 -9.16
C ASP A 210 -14.55 5.82 -8.79
N GLU A 211 -14.78 6.69 -7.80
CA GLU A 211 -16.13 7.16 -7.49
C GLU A 211 -16.42 8.28 -8.50
N LEU A 212 -17.34 8.01 -9.45
CA LEU A 212 -17.61 8.83 -10.64
C LEU A 212 -18.23 10.20 -10.34
N TYR A 213 -17.51 11.04 -9.60
CA TYR A 213 -17.92 12.38 -9.22
C TYR A 213 -17.27 13.44 -10.11
N THR A 214 -18.03 14.52 -10.33
CA THR A 214 -17.63 15.72 -11.08
C THR A 214 -16.98 16.79 -10.20
N MET A 215 -17.08 16.63 -8.87
CA MET A 215 -16.47 17.48 -7.84
C MET A 215 -15.69 16.60 -6.85
N PRO A 216 -14.59 17.10 -6.27
CA PRO A 216 -13.89 16.35 -5.24
C PRO A 216 -14.80 16.19 -4.03
N ARG A 217 -15.04 14.95 -3.59
CA ARG A 217 -15.70 14.72 -2.30
C ARG A 217 -14.80 15.31 -1.22
N LYS A 218 -15.36 16.12 -0.31
CA LYS A 218 -14.69 16.34 0.97
C LYS A 218 -14.57 14.95 1.60
N HIS A 219 -13.37 14.38 1.58
CA HIS A 219 -13.07 13.30 2.51
C HIS A 219 -13.19 13.92 3.89
N PHE A 220 -14.35 13.72 4.52
CA PHE A 220 -14.43 13.76 5.97
C PHE A 220 -13.48 12.65 6.40
N TRP A 221 -12.24 13.02 6.74
CA TRP A 221 -11.40 12.18 7.55
C TRP A 221 -12.22 11.91 8.80
N ILE A 222 -12.78 10.70 8.87
CA ILE A 222 -13.37 10.19 10.09
C ILE A 222 -12.26 10.33 11.13
N LYS A 223 -12.48 11.24 12.09
CA LYS A 223 -11.91 11.13 13.42
C LYS A 223 -12.22 9.72 13.89
N GLY A 224 -11.20 8.89 13.86
CA GLY A 224 -11.26 7.46 14.16
C GLY A 224 -9.90 7.01 14.64
N ILE A 225 -9.46 7.66 15.72
CA ILE A 225 -8.79 7.01 16.84
C ILE A 225 -9.83 7.05 17.96
#